data_AF-A0A0J8CAP7-F1
#
_entry.id   AF-A0A0J8CAP7-F1
#
_cell.length_a   1.000
_cell.length_b   1.000
_cell.length_c   1.000
_cell.angle_alpha   90.00
_cell.angle_beta   90.00
_cell.angle_gamma   90.00
#
_symmetry.space_group_name_H-M   'P 1'
#
loop_
_entity.id
_entity.type
_entity.pdbx_description
1 polymer ?
#
loop_
_entity_poly.entity_id
_entity_poly.type
_entity_poly.pdbx_seq_one_letter_code
_entity_poly.pdbx_strand_id
1 'polypeptide(L)'
;MERILERYERHSYAERQLTAPDPGSHVSLTLEHAKLKARLDILQKNQRHYMGEELDTLSLKELQNLEHQIDSALKHIRSKKNQLMHESISQLQRKDKALKEHNNLLSKKVKEREKVLAQQAELDQQNHDNNSSGFVMSQALPSLNTGGTSSSAVEDEATQPPNLNSNSAQIPSWMLQHIQEQ
;
A
#
# COMPACT_ATOMS: atom_id res chain seq x y z
N MET A 1 3.33 -74.25 26.45
CA MET A 1 2.42 -73.95 25.35
C MET A 1 1.52 -72.75 25.67
N GLU A 2 0.80 -72.79 26.79
CA GLU A 2 -0.19 -71.77 27.21
C GLU A 2 0.37 -70.35 27.29
N ARG A 3 1.53 -70.14 27.94
CA ARG A 3 2.19 -68.83 28.03
C ARG A 3 2.61 -68.23 26.67
N ILE A 4 2.71 -69.05 25.63
CA ILE A 4 3.02 -68.59 24.27
C ILE A 4 1.73 -68.20 23.55
N LEU A 5 0.67 -68.99 23.72
CA LEU A 5 -0.67 -68.68 23.21
C LEU A 5 -1.24 -67.41 23.83
N GLU A 6 -1.09 -67.24 25.15
CA GLU A 6 -1.54 -66.05 25.87
C GLU A 6 -0.83 -64.77 25.41
N ARG A 7 0.48 -64.87 25.12
CA ARG A 7 1.23 -63.74 24.53
C ARG A 7 0.77 -63.44 23.11
N TYR A 8 0.57 -64.47 22.29
CA TYR A 8 0.08 -64.30 20.93
C TYR A 8 -1.33 -63.68 20.90
N GLU A 9 -2.22 -64.13 21.79
CA GLU A 9 -3.57 -63.60 21.93
C GLU A 9 -3.54 -62.13 22.37
N ARG A 10 -2.73 -61.78 23.37
CA ARG A 10 -2.52 -60.39 23.78
C ARG A 10 -1.99 -59.51 22.65
N HIS A 11 -1.01 -60.00 21.89
CA HIS A 11 -0.44 -59.24 20.77
C HIS A 11 -1.44 -59.10 19.62
N SER A 12 -2.16 -60.17 19.26
CA SER A 12 -3.18 -60.14 18.19
C SER A 12 -4.36 -59.24 18.56
N TYR A 13 -4.78 -59.22 19.83
CA TYR A 13 -5.85 -58.33 20.29
C TYR A 13 -5.42 -56.86 20.31
N ALA A 14 -4.19 -56.57 20.73
CA ALA A 14 -3.63 -55.23 20.70
C ALA A 14 -3.44 -54.72 19.26
N GLU A 15 -2.93 -55.57 18.37
CA GLU A 15 -2.80 -55.28 16.94
C GLU A 15 -4.17 -55.06 16.28
N ARG A 16 -5.17 -55.89 16.59
CA ARG A 16 -6.55 -55.69 16.11
C ARG A 16 -7.15 -54.37 16.61
N GLN A 17 -6.88 -53.95 17.84
CA GLN A 17 -7.35 -52.64 18.36
C GLN A 17 -6.63 -51.44 17.72
N LEU A 18 -5.39 -51.60 17.27
CA LEU A 18 -4.65 -50.54 16.57
C LEU A 18 -4.97 -50.47 15.06
N THR A 19 -5.33 -51.62 14.46
CA THR A 19 -5.51 -51.76 13.01
C THR A 19 -6.98 -51.76 12.58
N ALA A 20 -7.90 -52.17 13.47
CA ALA A 20 -9.32 -52.02 13.22
C ALA A 20 -9.72 -50.59 13.62
N PRO A 21 -10.25 -49.77 12.70
CA PRO A 21 -11.06 -48.63 13.12
C PRO A 21 -12.18 -49.23 13.96
N ASP A 22 -12.43 -48.71 15.16
CA ASP A 22 -13.66 -49.03 15.88
C ASP A 22 -14.80 -48.89 14.86
N PRO A 23 -15.59 -49.95 14.58
CA PRO A 23 -16.63 -49.87 13.57
C PRO A 23 -17.64 -48.76 13.91
N GLY A 24 -17.79 -48.40 15.19
CA GLY A 24 -18.50 -47.21 15.64
C GLY A 24 -17.86 -45.90 15.17
N SER A 25 -16.54 -45.76 15.26
CA SER A 25 -15.78 -44.59 14.79
C SER A 25 -15.86 -44.36 13.28
N HIS A 26 -15.82 -45.41 12.44
CA HIS A 26 -15.94 -45.27 10.99
C HIS A 26 -17.37 -44.90 10.56
N VAL A 27 -18.38 -45.50 11.19
CA VAL A 27 -19.79 -45.14 10.98
C VAL A 27 -20.06 -43.70 11.45
N SER A 28 -19.48 -43.30 12.59
CA SER A 28 -19.54 -41.92 13.10
C SER A 28 -18.90 -40.92 12.14
N LEU A 29 -17.69 -41.22 11.63
CA LEU A 29 -17.01 -40.36 10.65
C LEU A 29 -17.80 -40.23 9.35
N THR A 30 -18.39 -41.33 8.87
CA THR A 30 -19.24 -41.35 7.67
C THR A 30 -20.49 -40.48 7.87
N LEU A 31 -21.11 -40.58 9.05
CA LEU A 31 -22.29 -39.77 9.40
C LEU A 31 -21.94 -38.28 9.51
N GLU A 32 -20.84 -37.94 10.19
CA GLU A 32 -20.37 -36.55 10.29
C GLU A 32 -20.00 -35.97 8.92
N HIS A 33 -19.38 -36.78 8.06
CA HIS A 33 -19.11 -36.39 6.68
C HIS A 33 -20.39 -36.14 5.88
N ALA A 34 -21.40 -37.01 6.00
CA ALA A 34 -22.70 -36.82 5.35
C ALA A 34 -23.41 -35.55 5.83
N LYS A 35 -23.36 -35.27 7.13
CA LYS A 35 -23.90 -34.05 7.74
C LYS A 35 -23.18 -32.80 7.26
N LEU A 36 -21.85 -32.84 7.17
CA LEU A 36 -21.06 -31.73 6.64
C LEU A 36 -21.37 -31.47 5.17
N LYS A 37 -21.48 -32.54 4.36
CA LYS A 37 -21.86 -32.45 2.95
C LYS A 37 -23.24 -31.82 2.77
N ALA A 38 -24.24 -32.25 3.54
CA ALA A 38 -25.57 -31.65 3.51
C ALA A 38 -25.56 -30.15 3.85
N ARG A 39 -24.74 -29.72 4.83
CA ARG A 39 -24.56 -28.29 5.16
C ARG A 39 -23.92 -27.51 4.01
N LEU A 40 -22.93 -28.10 3.35
CA LEU A 40 -22.25 -27.49 2.21
C LEU A 40 -23.24 -27.31 1.04
N ASP A 41 -24.03 -28.34 0.73
CA ASP A 41 -25.02 -28.29 -0.34
C ASP A 41 -26.07 -27.18 -0.09
N ILE A 42 -26.54 -27.06 1.16
CA ILE A 42 -27.45 -25.97 1.56
C ILE A 42 -26.77 -24.61 1.39
N LEU A 43 -25.51 -24.46 1.79
CA LEU A 43 -24.79 -23.20 1.68
C LEU A 43 -24.57 -22.78 0.22
N GLN A 44 -24.18 -23.73 -0.63
CA GLN A 44 -24.04 -23.50 -2.07
C GLN A 44 -25.37 -23.13 -2.72
N LYS A 45 -26.47 -23.80 -2.35
CA LYS A 45 -27.81 -23.45 -2.83
C LYS A 45 -28.19 -22.03 -2.42
N ASN A 46 -27.95 -21.64 -1.17
CA ASN A 46 -28.18 -20.28 -0.71
C ASN A 46 -27.32 -19.26 -1.47
N GLN A 47 -26.05 -19.56 -1.74
CA GLN A 47 -25.20 -18.69 -2.55
C GLN A 47 -25.80 -18.47 -3.94
N ARG A 48 -26.24 -19.52 -4.63
CA ARG A 48 -26.92 -19.40 -5.92
C ARG A 48 -28.18 -18.53 -5.83
N HIS A 49 -29.01 -18.73 -4.81
CA HIS A 49 -30.17 -17.84 -4.58
C HIS A 49 -29.77 -16.38 -4.40
N TYR A 50 -28.73 -16.08 -3.60
CA TYR A 50 -28.24 -14.70 -3.43
C TYR A 50 -27.68 -14.10 -4.74
N MET A 51 -27.22 -14.94 -5.67
CA MET A 51 -26.80 -14.53 -7.02
C MET A 51 -27.97 -14.44 -8.02
N GLY A 52 -29.20 -14.72 -7.58
CA GLY A 52 -30.39 -14.67 -8.41
C GLY A 52 -30.62 -15.92 -9.26
N GLU A 53 -29.96 -17.03 -8.93
CA GLU A 53 -30.07 -18.31 -9.63
C GLU A 53 -31.05 -19.27 -8.90
N GLU A 54 -31.64 -20.23 -9.62
CA GLU A 54 -32.52 -21.29 -9.07
C GLU A 54 -33.73 -20.81 -8.24
N LEU A 55 -34.21 -19.59 -8.52
CA LEU A 55 -35.29 -18.94 -7.75
C LEU A 55 -36.66 -19.58 -7.94
N ASP A 56 -36.88 -20.34 -9.02
CA ASP A 56 -38.15 -21.01 -9.34
C ASP A 56 -38.59 -22.01 -8.25
N THR A 57 -37.64 -22.46 -7.42
CA THR A 57 -37.90 -23.38 -6.31
C THR A 57 -38.38 -22.69 -5.03
N LEU A 58 -38.37 -21.35 -4.98
CA LEU A 58 -38.75 -20.55 -3.82
C LEU A 58 -40.21 -20.12 -3.90
N SER A 59 -40.89 -20.12 -2.76
CA SER A 59 -42.20 -19.49 -2.63
C SER A 59 -42.08 -17.95 -2.62
N LEU A 60 -43.20 -17.26 -2.90
CA LEU A 60 -43.25 -15.79 -2.87
C LEU A 60 -42.74 -15.21 -1.55
N LYS A 61 -43.09 -15.83 -0.41
CA LYS A 61 -42.67 -15.39 0.92
C LYS A 61 -41.15 -15.54 1.11
N GLU A 62 -40.58 -16.62 0.62
CA GLU A 62 -39.13 -16.86 0.70
C GLU A 62 -38.37 -15.88 -0.21
N LEU A 63 -38.91 -15.57 -1.38
CA LEU A 63 -38.34 -14.59 -2.30
C LEU A 63 -38.35 -13.18 -1.69
N GLN A 64 -39.45 -12.75 -1.07
CA GLN A 64 -39.52 -11.47 -0.34
C GLN A 64 -38.52 -11.41 0.82
N ASN A 65 -38.33 -12.52 1.54
CA ASN A 65 -37.35 -12.60 2.61
C ASN A 65 -35.90 -12.56 2.07
N LEU A 66 -35.65 -13.17 0.91
CA LEU A 66 -34.35 -13.11 0.23
C LEU A 66 -34.03 -11.68 -0.22
N GLU A 67 -34.98 -11.00 -0.86
CA GLU A 67 -34.87 -9.60 -1.25
C GLU A 67 -34.56 -8.69 -0.05
N HIS A 68 -35.34 -8.82 1.04
CA HIS A 68 -35.12 -8.03 2.25
C HIS A 68 -33.72 -8.23 2.86
N GLN A 69 -33.23 -9.48 2.86
CA GLN A 69 -31.88 -9.79 3.35
C GLN A 69 -30.80 -9.13 2.49
N ILE A 70 -30.93 -9.22 1.16
CA ILE A 70 -29.97 -8.60 0.22
C ILE A 70 -29.99 -7.08 0.38
N ASP A 71 -31.16 -6.46 0.45
CA ASP A 71 -31.30 -5.01 0.64
C ASP A 71 -30.68 -4.51 1.94
N SER A 72 -30.94 -5.22 3.05
CA SER A 72 -30.38 -4.90 4.36
C SER A 72 -28.85 -5.03 4.37
N ALA A 73 -28.32 -6.10 3.76
CA ALA A 73 -26.88 -6.33 3.63
C ALA A 73 -26.24 -5.24 2.75
N LEU A 74 -26.84 -4.89 1.62
CA LEU A 74 -26.37 -3.81 0.75
C LEU A 74 -26.36 -2.46 1.46
N LYS A 75 -27.40 -2.15 2.23
CA LYS A 75 -27.44 -0.93 3.06
C LYS A 75 -26.30 -0.91 4.08
N HIS A 76 -26.03 -2.02 4.75
CA HIS A 76 -24.91 -2.14 5.68
C HIS A 76 -23.55 -1.94 4.98
N ILE A 77 -23.33 -2.61 3.85
CA ILE A 77 -22.09 -2.50 3.08
C ILE A 77 -21.86 -1.05 2.62
N ARG A 78 -22.88 -0.40 2.05
CA ARG A 78 -22.79 1.01 1.62
C ARG A 78 -22.51 1.94 2.79
N SER A 79 -23.22 1.76 3.91
CA SER A 79 -23.00 2.54 5.13
C SER A 79 -21.57 2.41 5.63
N LYS A 80 -21.06 1.17 5.72
CA LYS A 80 -19.69 0.91 6.17
C LYS A 80 -18.65 1.49 5.21
N LYS A 81 -18.85 1.36 3.90
CA LYS A 81 -17.98 1.96 2.88
C LYS A 81 -17.94 3.49 3.03
N ASN A 82 -19.09 4.14 3.19
CA ASN A 82 -19.17 5.58 3.38
C ASN A 82 -18.48 6.00 4.69
N GLN A 83 -18.71 5.28 5.78
CA GLN A 83 -18.04 5.54 7.06
C GLN A 83 -16.52 5.52 6.91
N LEU A 84 -15.96 4.46 6.32
CA LEU A 84 -14.51 4.33 6.10
C LEU A 84 -13.96 5.43 5.18
N MET A 85 -14.71 5.81 4.14
CA MET A 85 -14.34 6.90 3.25
C MET A 85 -14.30 8.24 3.99
N HIS A 86 -15.31 8.56 4.79
CA HIS A 86 -15.34 9.78 5.60
C HIS A 86 -14.21 9.82 6.62
N GLU A 87 -13.90 8.69 7.24
CA GLU A 87 -12.78 8.57 8.17
C GLU A 87 -11.45 8.87 7.45
N SER A 88 -11.22 8.28 6.28
CA SER A 88 -10.04 8.53 5.44
C SER A 88 -9.93 10.01 5.08
N ILE A 89 -11.00 10.62 4.55
CA ILE A 89 -11.04 12.05 4.21
C ILE A 89 -10.68 12.90 5.43
N SER A 90 -11.26 12.60 6.59
CA SER A 90 -11.02 13.33 7.84
C SER A 90 -9.57 13.19 8.32
N GLN A 91 -8.95 12.02 8.14
CA GLN A 91 -7.55 11.80 8.44
C GLN A 91 -6.64 12.62 7.51
N LEU A 92 -6.91 12.62 6.20
CA LEU A 92 -6.16 13.40 5.23
C LEU A 92 -6.29 14.91 5.48
N GLN A 93 -7.50 15.41 5.77
CA GLN A 93 -7.73 16.82 6.09
C GLN A 93 -6.95 17.27 7.33
N ARG A 94 -6.88 16.42 8.37
CA ARG A 94 -6.05 16.70 9.56
C ARG A 94 -4.57 16.78 9.21
N LYS A 95 -4.06 15.88 8.37
CA LYS A 95 -2.66 15.90 7.91
C LYS A 95 -2.36 17.15 7.08
N ASP A 96 -3.24 17.51 6.14
CA ASP A 96 -3.12 18.72 5.32
C ASP A 96 -3.06 19.98 6.21
N LYS A 97 -3.96 20.09 7.19
CA LYS A 97 -3.95 21.20 8.15
C LYS A 97 -2.63 21.28 8.94
N ALA A 98 -2.17 20.16 9.50
CA ALA A 98 -0.92 20.13 10.27
C ALA A 98 0.31 20.49 9.41
N LEU A 99 0.36 20.01 8.16
CA LEU A 99 1.43 20.35 7.22
C LEU A 99 1.40 21.84 6.83
N LYS A 100 0.21 22.40 6.59
CA LYS A 100 0.05 23.84 6.32
C LYS A 100 0.50 24.70 7.50
N GLU A 101 0.15 24.31 8.72
CA GLU A 101 0.61 24.99 9.94
C GLU A 101 2.14 24.94 10.09
N HIS A 102 2.75 23.77 9.88
CA HIS A 102 4.20 23.61 9.92
C HIS A 102 4.91 24.43 8.82
N ASN A 103 4.38 24.41 7.59
CA ASN A 103 4.91 25.21 6.48
C ASN A 103 4.82 26.72 6.77
N ASN A 104 3.70 27.18 7.33
CA ASN A 104 3.53 28.58 7.73
C ASN A 104 4.58 28.99 8.78
N LEU A 105 4.82 28.12 9.78
CA LEU A 105 5.82 28.36 10.82
C LEU A 105 7.24 28.44 10.21
N LEU A 106 7.58 27.52 9.31
CA LEU A 106 8.88 27.56 8.61
C LEU A 106 9.02 28.81 7.76
N SER A 107 7.99 29.18 6.99
CA SER A 107 8.00 30.39 6.17
C SER A 107 8.23 31.65 7.01
N LYS A 108 7.61 31.73 8.20
CA LYS A 108 7.86 32.82 9.16
C LYS A 108 9.31 32.83 9.64
N LYS A 109 9.86 31.68 10.03
CA LYS A 109 11.27 31.55 10.47
C LYS A 109 12.26 31.95 9.37
N VAL A 110 11.99 31.57 8.12
CA VAL A 110 12.82 31.95 6.96
C VAL A 110 12.80 33.47 6.79
N LYS A 111 11.61 34.08 6.76
CA LYS A 111 11.47 35.55 6.65
C LYS A 111 12.16 36.29 7.79
N GLU A 112 12.13 35.76 9.00
CA GLU A 112 12.84 36.34 10.15
C GLU A 112 14.36 36.25 9.98
N ARG A 113 14.88 35.10 9.54
CA ARG A 113 16.32 34.95 9.25
C ARG A 113 16.80 35.83 8.12
N GLU A 114 16.02 35.97 7.04
CA GLU A 114 16.32 36.88 5.93
C GLU A 114 16.46 38.33 6.43
N LYS A 115 15.58 38.77 7.34
CA LYS A 115 15.69 40.10 7.97
C LYS A 115 16.94 40.25 8.82
N VAL A 116 17.27 39.24 9.63
CA VAL A 116 18.51 39.25 10.45
C VAL A 116 19.75 39.31 9.56
N LEU A 117 19.79 38.53 8.48
CA LEU A 117 20.90 38.54 7.53
C LEU A 117 21.02 39.88 6.80
N ALA A 118 19.89 40.50 6.40
CA ALA A 118 19.91 41.82 5.79
C ALA A 118 20.45 42.89 6.75
N GLN A 119 20.02 42.88 8.02
CA GLN A 119 20.54 43.80 9.05
C GLN A 119 22.03 43.58 9.32
N GLN A 120 22.49 42.33 9.36
CA GLN A 120 23.91 42.02 9.53
C GLN A 120 24.74 42.53 8.35
N ALA A 121 24.26 42.34 7.12
CA ALA A 121 24.93 42.84 5.92
C ALA A 121 25.03 44.38 5.90
N GLU A 122 24.00 45.08 6.39
CA GLU A 122 24.04 46.55 6.54
C GLU A 122 25.07 47.01 7.59
N LEU A 123 25.15 46.33 8.74
CA LEU A 123 26.16 46.61 9.79
C LEU A 123 27.60 46.35 9.32
N ASP A 124 27.83 45.28 8.56
CA ASP A 124 29.15 44.94 8.03
C ASP A 124 29.60 45.93 6.94
N GLN A 125 28.66 46.50 6.18
CA GLN A 125 28.94 47.54 5.17
C GLN A 125 29.38 48.86 5.84
N GLN A 126 28.72 49.27 6.92
CA GLN A 126 29.12 50.45 7.71
C GLN A 126 30.48 50.31 8.40
N ASN A 127 30.87 49.10 8.80
CA ASN A 127 32.19 48.87 9.42
C ASN A 127 33.33 48.93 8.39
N HIS A 128 33.09 48.65 7.11
CA HIS A 128 34.10 48.78 6.07
C HIS A 128 34.37 50.25 5.66
N ASP A 129 33.37 51.12 5.78
CA ASP A 129 33.51 52.55 5.47
C ASP A 129 34.25 53.33 6.56
N ASN A 130 34.30 52.82 7.79
CA ASN A 130 34.97 53.50 8.91
C ASN A 130 36.44 53.09 9.14
N ASN A 131 36.98 52.11 8.40
CA ASN A 131 38.35 51.65 8.60
C ASN A 131 39.21 51.53 7.32
N SER A 132 38.84 52.22 6.24
CA SER A 132 39.68 52.33 5.03
C SER A 132 40.09 53.78 4.76
N SER A 133 41.00 54.29 5.58
CA SER A 133 42.02 55.24 5.12
C SER A 133 43.29 54.45 4.87
N GLY A 134 43.44 53.91 3.66
CA GLY A 134 44.62 53.11 3.32
C GLY A 134 44.60 52.56 1.90
N PHE A 135 44.84 53.47 0.94
CA PHE A 135 45.35 53.21 -0.41
C PHE A 135 45.91 51.79 -0.65
N VAL A 136 45.28 51.04 -1.56
CA VAL A 136 46.03 50.22 -2.53
C VAL A 136 45.24 50.00 -3.82
N MET A 137 45.86 50.47 -4.89
CA MET A 137 45.54 50.23 -6.30
C MET A 137 45.69 48.74 -6.64
N SER A 138 44.72 48.16 -7.33
CA SER A 138 44.89 46.96 -8.18
C SER A 138 43.71 46.91 -9.17
N GLN A 139 43.88 47.53 -10.34
CA GLN A 139 44.21 46.90 -11.63
C GLN A 139 43.05 46.10 -12.25
N ALA A 140 42.74 46.47 -13.49
CA ALA A 140 41.68 45.90 -14.30
C ALA A 140 42.16 44.70 -15.13
N LEU A 141 41.22 43.75 -15.31
CA LEU A 141 41.10 42.68 -16.32
C LEU A 141 41.93 41.40 -16.08
N PRO A 142 41.51 40.20 -16.59
CA PRO A 142 40.47 39.91 -17.58
C PRO A 142 39.42 38.84 -17.17
N SER A 143 38.32 38.75 -17.94
CA SER A 143 37.38 37.62 -17.90
C SER A 143 38.09 36.33 -18.35
N LEU A 144 38.29 35.40 -17.43
CA LEU A 144 38.79 34.06 -17.72
C LEU A 144 37.64 33.19 -18.23
N ASN A 145 37.47 33.17 -19.56
CA ASN A 145 37.05 31.96 -20.25
C ASN A 145 38.26 31.01 -20.24
N THR A 146 38.21 29.98 -19.41
CA THR A 146 39.22 28.91 -19.40
C THR A 146 38.52 27.57 -19.56
N GLY A 147 38.14 27.28 -20.80
CA GLY A 147 38.22 25.93 -21.31
C GLY A 147 39.69 25.61 -21.64
N GLY A 148 40.16 24.44 -21.20
CA GLY A 148 41.40 23.82 -21.65
C GLY A 148 41.61 22.51 -20.88
N THR A 149 41.32 21.32 -21.41
CA THR A 149 41.96 20.52 -22.49
C THR A 149 43.27 19.83 -22.10
N SER A 150 43.18 18.51 -21.95
CA SER A 150 44.09 17.50 -22.54
C SER A 150 43.42 16.13 -22.37
N SER A 151 43.41 15.14 -23.26
CA SER A 151 43.81 14.95 -24.64
C SER A 151 43.43 13.49 -24.97
N SER A 152 43.21 13.21 -26.26
CA SER A 152 43.20 11.87 -26.89
C SER A 152 41.93 11.04 -26.68
N ALA A 153 41.01 10.99 -27.66
CA ALA A 153 41.02 10.06 -28.81
C ALA A 153 40.75 8.61 -28.33
N VAL A 154 39.75 7.86 -28.80
CA VAL A 154 39.08 7.82 -30.11
C VAL A 154 37.75 7.04 -29.99
N GLU A 155 36.75 7.44 -30.81
CA GLU A 155 35.68 6.65 -31.45
C GLU A 155 34.56 6.05 -30.54
N ASP A 156 33.24 6.25 -30.78
CA ASP A 156 32.54 6.41 -32.05
C ASP A 156 31.11 7.03 -31.93
N GLU A 157 30.69 7.68 -33.02
CA GLU A 157 29.39 8.16 -33.53
C GLU A 157 28.04 7.94 -32.77
N ALA A 158 27.00 8.78 -32.85
CA ALA A 158 26.74 10.03 -33.57
C ALA A 158 25.44 10.74 -33.08
N THR A 159 25.39 12.05 -33.35
CA THR A 159 24.20 12.89 -33.65
C THR A 159 23.26 13.39 -32.52
N GLN A 160 23.41 14.67 -32.18
CA GLN A 160 22.31 15.64 -31.96
C GLN A 160 22.35 16.66 -33.12
N PRO A 161 21.39 17.61 -33.35
CA PRO A 161 20.21 18.08 -32.56
C PRO A 161 18.95 18.25 -33.49
N PRO A 162 17.83 19.01 -33.23
CA PRO A 162 17.58 20.01 -32.19
C PRO A 162 16.22 20.03 -31.46
N ASN A 163 16.28 20.58 -30.25
CA ASN A 163 15.36 21.50 -29.60
C ASN A 163 13.90 21.57 -30.11
N LEU A 164 12.97 20.97 -29.36
CA LEU A 164 11.57 21.40 -29.28
C LEU A 164 11.21 21.67 -27.82
N ASN A 165 11.23 22.95 -27.51
CA ASN A 165 10.44 23.56 -26.46
C ASN A 165 8.95 23.25 -26.71
N SER A 166 8.34 22.38 -25.89
CA SER A 166 6.89 22.30 -25.72
C SER A 166 6.56 21.52 -24.44
N ASN A 167 6.18 22.29 -23.41
CA ASN A 167 5.18 21.97 -22.40
C ASN A 167 4.57 20.56 -22.49
N SER A 168 5.13 19.59 -21.77
CA SER A 168 4.45 18.34 -21.48
C SER A 168 4.62 18.04 -19.99
N ALA A 169 3.49 17.90 -19.30
CA ALA A 169 3.41 17.44 -17.93
C ALA A 169 4.15 16.10 -17.79
N GLN A 170 5.41 16.18 -17.38
CA GLN A 170 6.27 15.02 -17.23
C GLN A 170 5.89 14.37 -15.91
N ILE A 171 5.01 13.37 -15.99
CA ILE A 171 4.60 12.60 -14.82
C ILE A 171 5.87 11.95 -14.24
N PRO A 172 6.23 12.25 -13.00
CA PRO A 172 7.46 11.73 -12.41
C PRO A 172 7.39 10.21 -12.25
N SER A 173 8.53 9.56 -12.43
CA SER A 173 8.71 8.11 -12.54
C SER A 173 8.24 7.29 -11.32
N TRP A 174 8.04 7.93 -10.16
CA TRP A 174 7.43 7.29 -8.99
C TRP A 174 5.92 7.01 -9.16
N MET A 175 5.25 7.64 -10.13
CA MET A 175 3.81 7.49 -10.35
C MET A 175 3.46 6.28 -11.25
N LEU A 176 4.46 5.59 -11.81
CA LEU A 176 4.28 4.50 -12.78
C LEU A 176 4.39 3.09 -12.18
N GLN A 177 4.47 2.93 -10.86
CA GLN A 177 4.84 1.64 -10.26
C GLN A 177 3.68 0.67 -9.95
N HIS A 178 2.55 0.71 -10.68
CA HIS A 178 1.46 -0.27 -10.48
C HIS A 178 0.78 -0.77 -11.76
N ILE A 179 1.51 -0.88 -12.88
CA ILE A 179 1.01 -1.61 -14.05
C ILE A 179 2.14 -2.46 -14.62
N GLN A 180 2.52 -3.52 -13.91
CA GLN A 180 3.07 -4.72 -14.55
C GLN A 180 2.99 -5.91 -13.57
N GLU A 181 1.80 -6.49 -13.48
CA GLU A 181 1.65 -7.88 -13.03
C GLU A 181 0.60 -8.54 -13.94
N GLN A 182 1.07 -9.00 -15.10
CA GLN A 182 0.60 -10.20 -15.81
C GLN A 182 1.79 -10.79 -16.58
#